data_AF-X1ULA6-F1
#
_entry.id   AF-X1ULA6-F1
#
_cell.length_a   1.000
_cell.length_b   1.000
_cell.length_c   1.000
_cell.angle_alpha   90.00
_cell.angle_beta   90.00
_cell.angle_gamma   90.00
#
_symmetry.space_group_name_H-M   'P 1'
#
loop_
_entity.id
_entity.type
_entity.pdbx_description
1 polymer ?
#
loop_
_entity_poly.entity_id
_entity_poly.type
_entity_poly.pdbx_seq_one_letter_code
_entity_poly.pdbx_strand_id
1 'polypeptide(L)' 'MTDLDKAVERIEQGEAWDETDEVVQAEVKKPLDKVIPVRLSADKWEEIRQEARELGIGPTTLARMWILEHLRQRVKAKA' A
#
# COMPACT_ATOMS: atom_id res chain seq x y z
N MET A 1 25.91 -17.28 24.08
CA MET A 1 24.84 -17.22 23.07
C MET A 1 23.57 -16.90 23.83
N THR A 2 23.00 -15.72 23.59
CA THR A 2 21.81 -15.24 24.28
C THR A 2 20.58 -15.97 23.76
N ASP A 3 19.48 -15.95 24.51
CA ASP A 3 18.23 -16.60 24.08
C ASP A 3 17.69 -15.99 22.77
N LEU A 4 18.02 -14.72 22.51
CA LEU A 4 17.68 -14.02 21.28
C LEU A 4 18.43 -14.61 20.07
N ASP A 5 19.73 -14.88 20.21
CA ASP A 5 20.56 -15.43 19.12
C ASP A 5 20.02 -16.79 18.65
N LYS A 6 19.59 -17.63 19.60
CA LYS A 6 19.01 -18.95 19.31
C LYS A 6 17.66 -18.85 18.60
N ALA A 7 16.84 -17.86 18.96
CA ALA A 7 15.55 -17.65 18.32
C ALA A 7 15.72 -17.20 16.87
N VAL A 8 16.69 -16.31 16.60
CA VAL A 8 17.02 -15.86 15.23
C VAL A 8 17.49 -17.04 14.38
N GLU A 9 18.38 -17.88 14.90
CA GLU A 9 18.91 -19.04 14.18
C GLU A 9 17.81 -20.05 13.80
N ARG A 10 16.83 -20.31 14.69
CA ARG A 10 15.66 -21.14 14.37
C ARG A 10 14.82 -20.57 13.23
N ILE A 11 14.58 -19.25 13.24
CA ILE A 11 13.84 -18.56 12.19
C ILE A 11 14.57 -18.66 10.85
N GLU A 12 15.89 -18.47 10.83
CA GLU A 12 16.72 -18.59 9.62
C GLU A 12 16.74 -20.02 9.05
N GLN A 13 16.63 -21.02 9.92
CA GLN A 13 16.50 -22.44 9.55
C GLN A 13 15.09 -22.83 9.08
N GLY A 14 14.14 -21.88 9.07
CA GLY A 14 12.77 -22.09 8.62
C GLY A 14 11.82 -22.63 9.69
N GLU A 15 12.27 -22.75 10.94
CA GLU A 15 11.45 -23.13 12.10
C GLU A 15 10.80 -21.90 12.76
N ALA A 16 10.22 -21.03 11.94
CA ALA A 16 9.65 -19.76 12.39
C ALA A 16 8.23 -19.90 12.98
N TRP A 17 7.56 -21.02 12.73
CA TRP A 17 6.16 -21.26 13.09
C TRP A 17 6.02 -22.59 13.81
N ASP A 18 5.26 -22.60 14.90
CA ASP A 18 4.90 -23.81 15.63
C ASP A 18 3.49 -24.27 15.19
N GLU A 19 3.23 -25.59 15.21
CA GLU A 19 1.90 -26.14 14.84
C GLU A 19 0.76 -25.64 15.76
N THR A 20 1.11 -25.11 16.93
CA THR A 20 0.21 -24.52 17.91
C THR A 20 -0.07 -23.04 17.68
N ASP A 21 0.59 -22.41 16.70
CA ASP A 21 0.39 -20.99 16.41
C ASP A 21 -1.04 -20.71 15.91
N GLU A 22 -1.64 -19.64 16.42
CA GLU A 22 -2.99 -19.23 16.04
C GLU A 22 -3.01 -18.72 14.59
N VAL A 23 -3.82 -19.35 13.73
CA VAL A 23 -4.02 -18.90 12.35
C VAL A 23 -4.94 -17.68 12.34
N VAL A 24 -4.36 -16.51 12.11
CA VAL A 24 -5.11 -15.26 11.95
C VAL A 24 -5.55 -15.07 10.49
N GLN A 25 -6.85 -14.91 10.24
CA GLN A 25 -7.33 -14.54 8.90
C GLN A 25 -7.06 -13.06 8.62
N ALA A 26 -6.20 -12.77 7.66
CA ALA A 26 -5.97 -11.43 7.17
C ALA A 26 -6.94 -11.10 6.01
N GLU A 27 -7.78 -10.08 6.16
CA GLU A 27 -8.56 -9.53 5.05
C GLU A 27 -7.65 -8.76 4.09
N VAL A 28 -7.27 -9.41 3.00
CA VAL A 28 -6.52 -8.75 1.93
C VAL A 28 -7.52 -8.07 0.99
N LYS A 29 -7.33 -6.76 0.73
CA LYS A 29 -8.16 -6.05 -0.25
C LYS A 29 -8.06 -6.74 -1.61
N LYS A 30 -9.21 -7.01 -2.23
CA LYS A 30 -9.25 -7.51 -3.61
C LYS A 30 -8.45 -6.56 -4.52
N PRO A 31 -7.63 -7.11 -5.44
CA PRO A 31 -6.90 -6.30 -6.40
C PRO A 31 -7.89 -5.44 -7.22
N LEU A 32 -7.45 -4.27 -7.66
CA LEU A 32 -8.28 -3.38 -8.46
C LEU A 32 -8.42 -3.95 -9.89
N ASP A 33 -9.65 -4.05 -10.38
CA ASP A 33 -9.94 -4.76 -11.64
C ASP A 33 -9.81 -3.90 -12.92
N LYS A 34 -9.63 -2.58 -12.78
CA LYS A 34 -9.67 -1.62 -13.90
C LYS A 34 -8.45 -0.71 -13.89
N VAL A 35 -7.91 -0.44 -15.09
CA VAL A 35 -6.77 0.44 -15.33
C VAL A 35 -7.19 1.61 -16.20
N ILE A 36 -6.75 2.82 -15.85
CA ILE A 36 -6.94 4.03 -16.64
C ILE A 36 -5.55 4.49 -17.11
N PRO A 37 -5.17 4.31 -18.38
CA PRO A 37 -3.92 4.86 -18.91
C PRO A 37 -4.04 6.37 -19.11
N VAL A 38 -3.22 7.15 -18.41
CA VAL A 38 -3.19 8.62 -18.50
C VAL A 38 -1.82 9.06 -18.99
N ARG A 39 -1.79 9.93 -20.01
CA ARG A 39 -0.56 10.61 -20.44
C ARG A 39 -0.43 11.92 -19.69
N LEU A 40 0.74 12.13 -19.10
CA LEU A 40 1.10 13.35 -18.38
C LEU A 40 2.38 13.91 -19.00
N SER A 41 2.57 15.23 -18.92
CA SER A 41 3.89 15.80 -19.19
C SER A 41 4.88 15.33 -18.12
N ALA A 42 6.18 15.33 -18.47
CA ALA A 42 7.24 14.94 -17.55
C ALA A 42 7.20 15.78 -16.26
N ASP A 43 7.03 17.10 -16.39
CA ASP A 43 6.98 18.03 -15.25
C ASP A 43 5.83 17.70 -14.29
N LYS A 44 4.63 17.45 -14.83
CA LYS A 44 3.47 17.11 -14.00
C LYS A 44 3.59 15.74 -13.37
N TRP A 45 4.24 14.80 -14.03
CA TRP A 45 4.56 13.52 -13.43
C TRP A 45 5.54 13.66 -12.25
N GLU A 46 6.54 14.54 -12.37
CA GLU A 46 7.50 14.77 -11.29
C GLU A 46 6.86 15.46 -10.08
N GLU A 47 6.01 16.47 -10.31
CA GLU A 47 5.23 17.12 -9.25
C GLU A 47 4.44 16.09 -8.42
N ILE A 48 3.72 15.19 -9.09
CA ILE A 48 2.94 14.11 -8.43
C ILE A 48 3.86 13.17 -7.65
N ARG A 49 5.03 12.82 -8.21
CA ARG A 49 5.98 11.92 -7.55
C ARG A 49 6.54 12.56 -6.29
N GLN A 50 6.89 13.84 -6.34
CA GLN A 50 7.43 14.56 -5.19
C GLN A 50 6.40 14.63 -4.07
N GLU A 51 5.17 15.05 -4.37
CA GLU A 51 4.11 15.14 -3.37
C GLU A 51 3.77 13.77 -2.76
N ALA A 52 3.69 12.73 -3.59
CA ALA A 52 3.45 11.37 -3.10
C ALA A 52 4.56 10.90 -2.15
N ARG A 53 5.82 11.24 -2.45
CA ARG A 53 6.97 10.93 -1.60
C ARG A 53 6.91 11.64 -0.26
N GLU A 54 6.55 12.92 -0.24
CA GLU A 54 6.37 13.70 0.99
C GLU A 54 5.29 13.09 1.89
N LEU A 55 4.25 12.50 1.27
CA LEU A 55 3.16 11.80 1.96
C LEU A 55 3.47 10.33 2.28
N GLY A 56 4.63 9.80 1.88
CA GLY A 56 5.01 8.40 2.10
C GLY A 56 4.19 7.39 1.30
N ILE A 57 3.57 7.79 0.18
CA ILE A 57 2.73 6.95 -0.66
C ILE A 57 3.25 6.89 -2.11
N GLY A 58 2.77 5.92 -2.89
CA GLY A 58 3.08 5.83 -4.32
C GLY A 58 2.34 6.90 -5.15
N PRO A 59 2.90 7.35 -6.29
CA PRO A 59 2.26 8.35 -7.15
C PRO A 59 0.90 7.89 -7.69
N THR A 60 0.74 6.60 -7.97
CA THR A 60 -0.55 6.01 -8.40
C THR A 60 -1.57 5.99 -7.27
N THR A 61 -1.14 5.81 -6.02
CA THR A 61 -1.99 5.89 -4.83
C THR A 61 -2.49 7.32 -4.63
N LEU A 62 -1.59 8.32 -4.74
CA LEU A 62 -1.96 9.73 -4.66
C LEU A 62 -2.98 10.10 -5.74
N ALA A 63 -2.69 9.75 -7.01
CA ALA A 63 -3.60 10.00 -8.12
C ALA A 63 -4.98 9.38 -7.88
N ARG A 64 -5.04 8.14 -7.37
CA ARG A 64 -6.29 7.48 -7.01
C ARG A 64 -7.05 8.22 -5.92
N MET A 65 -6.37 8.70 -4.88
CA MET A 65 -6.98 9.45 -3.79
C MET A 65 -7.64 10.73 -4.30
N TRP A 66 -6.92 11.52 -5.10
CA TRP A 66 -7.46 12.74 -5.69
C TRP A 66 -8.68 12.48 -6.58
N ILE A 67 -8.64 11.43 -7.42
CA ILE A 67 -9.79 11.06 -8.27
C ILE A 67 -11.03 10.78 -7.39
N LEU A 68 -10.88 9.95 -6.35
CA LEU A 68 -11.99 9.58 -5.48
C LEU A 68 -12.50 10.76 -4.65
N GLU A 69 -11.60 11.62 -4.16
CA GLU A 69 -11.95 12.84 -3.44
C GLU A 69 -12.75 13.79 -4.33
N HIS A 70 -12.28 14.06 -5.53
CA HIS A 70 -12.94 14.95 -6.46
C HIS A 70 -14.35 14.44 -6.84
N LEU A 71 -14.49 13.13 -7.05
CA LEU A 71 -15.80 12.51 -7.29
C LEU A 71 -16.75 12.69 -6.10
N ARG A 72 -16.28 12.49 -4.87
CA ARG A 72 -17.09 12.71 -3.65
C ARG A 72 -17.55 14.15 -3.51
N GLN A 73 -16.67 15.11 -3.76
CA GLN A 73 -17.00 16.55 -3.70
C GLN A 73 -18.08 16.90 -4.72
N ARG A 74 -18.00 16.38 -5.96
CA ARG A 74 -19.01 16.60 -7.00
C ARG A 74 -20.38 16.01 -6.66
N VAL A 75 -20.42 14.85 -6.02
CA VAL A 75 -21.69 14.24 -5.57
C VAL A 75 -22.32 15.10 -4.47
N LYS A 76 -21.53 15.55 -3.49
CA LYS A 76 -22.02 16.44 -2.42
C LYS A 76 -22.55 17.78 -2.95
N ALA A 77 -21.90 18.36 -3.95
CA ALA A 77 -22.34 19.63 -4.54
C ALA A 77 -23.62 19.54 -5.39
N LYS A 78 -24.09 18.32 -5.71
CA LYS A 78 -25.31 18.07 -6.49
C LYS A 78 -26.51 17.63 -5.63
N ALA A 79 -26.28 17.34 -4.35
CA ALA A 79 -27.31 16.96 -3.39
C ALA A 79 -27.80 18.20 -2.63
#